data_AF-A0A9D2DW50-F1
#
_entry.id   AF-A0A9D2DW50-F1
#
_cell.length_a   1.000
_cell.length_b   1.000
_cell.length_c   1.000
_cell.angle_alpha   90.00
_cell.angle_beta   90.00
_cell.angle_gamma   90.00
#
_symmetry.space_group_name_H-M   'P 1'
#
loop_
_entity.id
_entity.type
_entity.pdbx_description
1 polymer ?
#
loop_
_entity_poly.entity_id
_entity_poly.type
_entity_poly.pdbx_seq_one_letter_code
_entity_poly.pdbx_strand_id
1 'polypeptide(L)' 'MTNLTAKDLDVLTHLLTGEEIACKKARIYANTLTDQALAQEMSDIAQAHAQRFCALYKMLGGKG' A
#
# COMPACT_ATOMS: atom_id res chain seq x y z
N MET A 1 -22.94 0.78 -2.71
CA MET A 1 -22.07 -0.23 -3.36
C MET A 1 -21.73 0.29 -4.73
N THR A 2 -20.45 0.45 -5.02
CA THR A 2 -19.97 0.93 -6.33
C THR A 2 -20.18 -0.18 -7.34
N ASN A 3 -20.89 0.07 -8.44
CA ASN A 3 -21.02 -0.90 -9.54
C ASN A 3 -19.70 -0.96 -10.31
N LEU A 4 -18.77 -1.79 -9.85
CA LEU A 4 -17.47 -1.99 -10.50
C LEU A 4 -17.63 -2.90 -11.72
N THR A 5 -17.03 -2.51 -12.83
CA THR A 5 -16.87 -3.42 -13.98
C THR A 5 -15.72 -4.39 -13.73
N ALA A 6 -15.63 -5.44 -14.56
CA ALA A 6 -14.50 -6.37 -14.52
C ALA A 6 -13.15 -5.67 -14.71
N LYS A 7 -13.10 -4.64 -15.57
CA LYS A 7 -11.89 -3.84 -15.81
C LYS A 7 -11.53 -2.99 -14.59
N ASP A 8 -12.51 -2.42 -13.90
CA ASP A 8 -12.25 -1.65 -12.67
C ASP A 8 -11.68 -2.54 -11.57
N LEU A 9 -12.21 -3.77 -11.45
CA LEU A 9 -11.71 -4.75 -10.49
C LEU A 9 -10.26 -5.17 -10.80
N ASP A 10 -9.94 -5.39 -12.07
CA ASP A 10 -8.59 -5.72 -12.53
C ASP A 10 -7.58 -4.60 -12.18
N VAL A 11 -7.93 -3.35 -12.48
CA VAL A 11 -7.12 -2.17 -12.13
C VAL A 11 -6.95 -2.05 -10.62
N LEU A 12 -8.02 -2.21 -9.83
CA LEU A 12 -7.95 -2.13 -8.37
C LEU A 12 -7.06 -3.24 -7.79
N THR A 13 -7.11 -4.45 -8.36
CA THR A 13 -6.25 -5.57 -7.95
C THR A 13 -4.78 -5.28 -8.23
N HIS A 14 -4.47 -4.72 -9.40
CA HIS A 14 -3.11 -4.29 -9.72
C HIS A 14 -2.60 -3.18 -8.79
N LEU A 15 -3.44 -2.19 -8.47
CA LEU A 15 -3.08 -1.12 -7.53
C LEU A 15 -2.83 -1.67 -6.12
N LEU A 16 -3.71 -2.52 -5.61
CA LEU A 16 -3.54 -3.18 -4.31
C LEU A 16 -2.23 -3.96 -4.24
N THR A 17 -1.91 -4.72 -5.29
CA THR A 17 -0.65 -5.47 -5.39
C THR A 17 0.56 -4.53 -5.36
N GLY A 18 0.48 -3.41 -6.09
CA GLY A 18 1.52 -2.38 -6.07
C GLY A 18 1.73 -1.77 -4.69
N GLU A 19 0.66 -1.37 -4.01
CA GLU A 19 0.71 -0.80 -2.66
C GLU A 19 1.28 -1.81 -1.64
N GLU A 20 0.90 -3.08 -1.72
CA GLU A 20 1.43 -4.12 -0.84
C GLU A 20 2.94 -4.32 -1.03
N ILE A 21 3.40 -4.47 -2.27
CA ILE A 21 4.83 -4.66 -2.59
C ILE A 21 5.64 -3.45 -2.14
N ALA A 22 5.17 -2.24 -2.45
CA ALA A 22 5.86 -1.01 -2.08
C ALA A 22 5.93 -0.82 -0.56
N CYS A 23 4.83 -1.10 0.17
CA CYS A 23 4.81 -1.09 1.63
C CYS A 23 5.85 -2.05 2.22
N LYS A 24 5.90 -3.31 1.73
CA LYS A 24 6.87 -4.30 2.20
C LYS A 24 8.31 -3.86 1.95
N LYS A 25 8.62 -3.33 0.76
CA LYS A 25 9.96 -2.82 0.44
C LYS A 25 10.36 -1.65 1.33
N ALA A 26 9.47 -0.68 1.50
CA ALA A 26 9.72 0.46 2.38
C ALA A 26 9.95 0.01 3.83
N ARG A 27 9.17 -0.95 4.34
CA ARG A 27 9.40 -1.55 5.68
C ARG A 27 10.75 -2.25 5.78
N ILE A 28 11.20 -2.96 4.74
CA ILE A 28 12.53 -3.56 4.74
C ILE A 28 13.57 -2.46 4.89
N TYR A 29 13.52 -1.41 4.06
CA TYR A 29 14.49 -0.31 4.14
C TYR A 29 14.46 0.42 5.48
N ALA A 30 13.27 0.69 6.04
CA ALA A 30 13.12 1.28 7.37
C ALA A 30 13.82 0.47 8.47
N ASN A 31 13.93 -0.85 8.32
CA ASN A 31 14.55 -1.74 9.31
C ASN A 31 16.01 -2.10 9.01
N THR A 32 16.52 -1.84 7.80
CA THR A 32 17.87 -2.25 7.38
C THR A 32 18.83 -1.09 7.16
N LEU A 33 18.30 0.12 6.93
CA LEU A 33 19.14 1.30 6.74
C LEU A 33 19.81 1.71 8.05
N THR A 34 21.07 2.12 7.96
CA THR A 34 21.87 2.59 9.11
C THR A 34 21.69 4.08 9.38
N ASP A 35 21.32 4.85 8.36
CA ASP A 35 20.95 6.25 8.51
C ASP A 35 19.54 6.35 9.11
N GLN A 36 19.45 6.95 10.30
CA GLN A 36 18.19 7.05 11.06
C GLN A 36 17.16 7.95 10.39
N ALA A 37 17.59 9.03 9.74
CA ALA A 37 16.67 9.94 9.05
C ALA A 37 16.05 9.22 7.85
N LEU A 38 16.87 8.55 7.05
CA LEU A 38 16.37 7.79 5.90
C LEU A 38 15.50 6.59 6.31
N ALA A 39 15.84 5.92 7.42
CA ALA A 39 15.01 4.86 7.98
C ALA A 39 13.62 5.37 8.39
N GLN A 40 13.55 6.57 9.00
CA GLN A 40 12.28 7.20 9.37
C GLN A 40 11.45 7.57 8.13
N GLU A 41 12.06 8.19 7.11
CA GLU A 41 11.37 8.49 5.85
C GLU A 41 10.79 7.22 5.20
N MET A 42 11.53 6.10 5.23
CA MET A 42 11.04 4.82 4.72
C MET A 42 9.89 4.25 5.55
N SER A 43 9.88 4.47 6.86
CA SER A 43 8.77 4.11 7.74
C SER A 43 7.50 4.89 7.38
N ASP A 44 7.63 6.20 7.14
CA ASP A 44 6.52 7.07 6.78
C ASP A 44 5.96 6.72 5.38
N ILE A 45 6.85 6.42 4.43
CA ILE A 45 6.48 5.91 3.10
C ILE A 45 5.72 4.58 3.22
N ALA A 46 6.21 3.64 4.05
CA ALA A 46 5.53 2.37 4.27
C ALA A 46 4.12 2.58 4.85
N GLN A 47 3.96 3.48 5.81
CA GLN A 47 2.68 3.81 6.40
C GLN A 47 1.72 4.42 5.38
N ALA A 48 2.21 5.31 4.50
CA ALA A 48 1.42 5.88 3.43
C ALA A 48 0.93 4.82 2.43
N HIS A 49 1.77 3.85 2.05
CA HIS A 49 1.36 2.73 1.20
C HIS A 49 0.30 1.84 1.88
N ALA A 50 0.45 1.57 3.18
CA ALA A 50 -0.54 0.81 3.94
C ALA A 50 -1.91 1.54 4.00
N GLN A 51 -1.91 2.86 4.21
CA GLN A 51 -3.14 3.66 4.19
C GLN A 51 -3.83 3.63 2.82
N ARG A 52 -3.07 3.77 1.73
CA ARG A 52 -3.60 3.66 0.36
C ARG A 52 -4.15 2.27 0.08
N PHE A 53 -3.45 1.21 0.47
CA PHE A 53 -3.95 -0.16 0.37
C PHE A 53 -5.30 -0.31 1.07
N CYS A 54 -5.41 0.12 2.33
CA CYS A 54 -6.66 0.02 3.08
C CYS A 54 -7.79 0.83 2.44
N ALA A 55 -7.51 2.02 1.88
CA ALA A 55 -8.49 2.80 1.15
C ALA A 55 -9.00 2.08 -0.10
N LEU A 56 -8.10 1.53 -0.91
CA LEU A 56 -8.44 0.73 -2.10
C LEU A 56 -9.21 -0.54 -1.72
N TYR A 57 -8.80 -1.23 -0.66
CA TYR A 57 -9.44 -2.47 -0.22
C TYR A 57 -10.86 -2.24 0.28
N LYS A 58 -11.11 -1.11 0.96
CA LYS A 58 -12.47 -0.66 1.33
C LYS A 58 -13.36 -0.41 0.12
N MET A 59 -12.82 0.04 -1.01
CA MET A 59 -13.60 0.20 -2.25
C MET A 59 -14.11 -1.14 -2.79
N LEU A 60 -13.42 -2.24 -2.48
CA LEU A 60 -13.84 -3.61 -2.81
C LEU A 60 -14.79 -4.23 -1.77
N GLY A 61 -15.17 -3.49 -0.72
CA GLY A 61 -15.96 -4.02 0.40
C GLY A 61 -15.15 -4.80 1.44
N GLY A 62 -13.82 -4.77 1.34
CA GLY A 62 -12.93 -5.30 2.37
C GLY A 62 -13.03 -4.52 3.68
N LYS A 63 -12.81 -5.20 4.81
CA LYS A 63 -12.68 -4.57 6.12
C LYS A 63 -11.21 -4.25 6.36
N GLY A 64 -10.90 -2.99 6.68
CA GLY A 64 -9.55 -2.51 6.96
C GLY A 64 -9.32 -2.24 8.44
#